data_AF-A0A0Q9LF15-F1
#
_entry.id   AF-A0A0Q9LF15-F1
#
_cell.length_a   1.000
_cell.length_b   1.000
_cell.length_c   1.000
_cell.angle_alpha   90.00
_cell.angle_beta   90.00
_cell.angle_gamma   90.00
#
_symmetry.space_group_name_H-M   'P 1'
#
loop_
_entity.id
_entity.type
_entity.pdbx_description
1 polymer ?
#
loop_
_entity_poly.entity_id
_entity_poly.type
_entity_poly.pdbx_seq_one_letter_code
_entity_poly.pdbx_strand_id
1 'polypeptide(L)'
;MPDVPAAELLIRIQEALKFLNLATYCEGNIPVSQEIDDIWHLWILETKEYAKLCASLEGGEFLHHCSNTYAQCDPAMITAPVNTLEQDVAMLGNYVLNYGPFGTDRIKYWLLADHLVNKCGMTPNQLNEWLISGTTTKGSAPPL
;
A
#
# COMPACT_ATOMS: atom_id res chain seq x y z
N MET A 1 -12.97 -9.95 -12.59
CA MET A 1 -13.88 -9.35 -11.58
C MET A 1 -15.09 -8.73 -12.29
N PRO A 2 -16.04 -9.54 -12.78
CA PRO A 2 -17.14 -9.04 -13.60
C PRO A 2 -18.18 -8.22 -12.81
N ASP A 3 -18.28 -8.44 -11.50
CA ASP A 3 -19.30 -7.81 -10.65
C ASP A 3 -18.84 -6.47 -10.03
N VAL A 4 -17.60 -6.05 -10.27
CA VAL A 4 -17.07 -4.77 -9.76
C VAL A 4 -17.35 -3.66 -10.77
N PRO A 5 -18.00 -2.55 -10.38
CA PRO A 5 -18.21 -1.41 -11.28
C PRO A 5 -16.90 -0.92 -11.89
N ALA A 6 -16.91 -0.59 -13.19
CA ALA A 6 -15.69 -0.21 -13.92
C ALA A 6 -14.91 0.95 -13.25
N ALA A 7 -15.61 1.93 -12.68
CA ALA A 7 -15.00 3.01 -11.92
C ALA A 7 -14.23 2.47 -10.71
N GLU A 8 -14.86 1.66 -9.87
CA GLU A 8 -14.22 1.03 -8.70
C GLU A 8 -13.07 0.09 -9.09
N LEU A 9 -13.19 -0.63 -10.21
CA LEU A 9 -12.11 -1.47 -10.71
C LEU A 9 -10.88 -0.63 -11.11
N LEU A 10 -11.09 0.48 -11.82
CA LEU A 10 -10.01 1.41 -12.17
C LEU A 10 -9.30 1.95 -10.93
N ILE A 11 -10.06 2.27 -9.88
CA ILE A 11 -9.52 2.70 -8.59
C ILE A 11 -8.60 1.63 -7.99
N ARG A 12 -9.08 0.38 -7.90
CA ARG A 12 -8.29 -0.73 -7.35
C ARG A 12 -7.01 -0.97 -8.15
N ILE A 13 -7.09 -0.88 -9.48
CA ILE A 13 -5.90 -1.00 -10.35
C ILE A 13 -4.91 0.13 -10.05
N GLN A 14 -5.37 1.38 -9.95
CA GLN A 14 -4.50 2.51 -9.64
C GLN A 14 -3.80 2.35 -8.29
N GLU A 15 -4.55 1.98 -7.24
CA GLU A 15 -3.96 1.81 -5.91
C GLU A 15 -3.05 0.58 -5.82
N ALA A 16 -3.37 -0.52 -6.52
CA ALA A 16 -2.48 -1.66 -6.64
C ALA A 16 -1.15 -1.28 -7.32
N LEU A 17 -1.18 -0.48 -8.39
CA LEU A 17 0.04 -0.02 -9.06
C LEU A 17 0.88 0.90 -8.16
N LYS A 18 0.25 1.79 -7.38
CA LYS A 18 0.95 2.63 -6.38
C LYS A 18 1.59 1.78 -5.30
N PHE A 19 0.87 0.78 -4.79
CA PHE A 19 1.38 -0.20 -3.84
C PHE A 19 2.62 -0.93 -4.40
N LEU A 20 2.55 -1.46 -5.62
CA LEU A 20 3.68 -2.14 -6.24
C LEU A 20 4.90 -1.24 -6.37
N ASN A 21 4.71 0.02 -6.80
CA ASN A 21 5.83 0.95 -6.89
C ASN A 21 6.42 1.29 -5.51
N LEU A 22 5.57 1.54 -4.50
CA LEU A 22 6.02 1.78 -3.11
C LEU A 22 6.79 0.58 -2.54
N ALA A 23 6.37 -0.64 -2.85
CA ALA A 23 7.04 -1.87 -2.44
C ALA A 23 8.47 -2.02 -3.00
N THR A 24 8.86 -1.22 -4.00
CA THR A 24 10.24 -1.24 -4.52
C THR A 24 11.24 -0.49 -3.66
N TYR A 25 10.80 0.43 -2.78
CA TYR A 25 11.70 1.26 -1.99
C TYR A 25 11.27 1.47 -0.53
N CYS A 26 10.06 1.06 -0.14
CA CYS A 26 9.68 0.97 1.27
C CYS A 26 10.15 -0.36 1.86
N GLU A 27 10.86 -0.30 2.99
CA GLU A 27 11.22 -1.49 3.75
C GLU A 27 10.02 -1.98 4.58
N GLY A 28 9.90 -3.31 4.72
CA GLY A 28 8.85 -3.94 5.53
C GLY A 28 7.58 -4.28 4.75
N ASN A 29 6.55 -4.70 5.49
CA ASN A 29 5.26 -5.10 4.92
C ASN A 29 4.39 -3.86 4.66
N ILE A 30 3.78 -3.71 3.49
CA ILE A 30 2.85 -2.60 3.25
C ILE A 30 1.41 -3.12 3.43
N PRO A 31 0.73 -2.82 4.56
CA PRO A 31 -0.58 -3.37 4.84
C PRO A 31 -1.65 -2.71 3.96
N VAL A 32 -2.19 -3.50 3.04
CA VAL A 32 -3.23 -3.10 2.09
C VAL A 32 -4.48 -3.96 2.23
N SER A 33 -5.61 -3.46 1.73
CA SER A 33 -6.87 -4.23 1.68
C SER A 33 -6.78 -5.42 0.74
N GLN A 34 -7.62 -6.44 0.97
CA GLN A 34 -7.74 -7.60 0.09
C GLN A 34 -8.06 -7.20 -1.36
N GLU A 35 -8.86 -6.16 -1.57
CA GLU A 35 -9.32 -5.75 -2.89
C GLU A 35 -8.21 -5.32 -3.85
N ILE A 36 -7.12 -4.75 -3.35
CA ILE A 36 -5.96 -4.38 -4.18
C ILE A 36 -4.90 -5.48 -4.21
N ASP A 37 -4.81 -6.28 -3.16
CA ASP A 37 -4.02 -7.52 -3.15
C ASP A 37 -4.57 -8.53 -4.19
N ASP A 38 -5.89 -8.61 -4.38
CA ASP A 38 -6.51 -9.43 -5.43
C ASP A 38 -6.08 -8.99 -6.84
N ILE A 39 -5.93 -7.67 -7.07
CA ILE A 39 -5.42 -7.16 -8.35
C ILE A 39 -3.96 -7.59 -8.55
N TRP A 40 -3.15 -7.53 -7.49
CA TRP A 40 -1.77 -8.02 -7.55
C TRP A 40 -1.71 -9.53 -7.83
N HIS A 41 -2.56 -10.33 -7.19
CA HIS A 41 -2.69 -11.75 -7.47
C HIS A 41 -3.01 -12.04 -8.95
N LEU A 42 -3.93 -11.27 -9.54
CA LEU A 42 -4.25 -11.39 -10.96
C LEU A 42 -3.05 -11.06 -11.85
N TRP A 43 -2.25 -10.05 -11.49
CA TRP A 43 -1.01 -9.75 -12.21
C TRP A 43 -0.02 -10.92 -12.16
N ILE A 44 0.21 -11.51 -10.99
CA ILE A 44 1.19 -12.59 -10.80
C ILE A 44 0.90 -13.81 -11.70
N LEU A 45 -0.38 -14.10 -11.95
CA LEU A 45 -0.80 -15.19 -12.85
C LEU A 45 -0.36 -14.94 -14.30
N GLU A 46 -0.30 -13.67 -14.73
CA GLU A 46 0.20 -13.26 -16.04
C GLU A 46 1.72 -13.05 -16.00
N THR A 47 2.47 -14.10 -15.65
CA THR A 47 3.88 -14.03 -15.22
C THR A 47 4.80 -13.24 -16.17
N LYS A 48 4.58 -13.32 -17.49
CA LYS A 48 5.35 -12.54 -18.48
C LYS A 48 5.04 -11.05 -18.44
N GLU A 49 3.77 -10.68 -18.31
CA GLU A 49 3.35 -9.29 -18.25
C GLU A 49 3.67 -8.68 -16.88
N TYR A 50 3.55 -9.46 -15.81
CA TYR A 50 3.98 -9.06 -14.48
C TYR A 50 5.48 -8.80 -14.41
N ALA A 51 6.31 -9.65 -15.02
CA ALA A 51 7.75 -9.40 -15.10
C ALA A 51 8.08 -8.09 -15.84
N LYS A 52 7.34 -7.77 -16.92
CA LYS A 52 7.49 -6.47 -17.62
C LYS A 52 7.03 -5.29 -16.77
N LEU A 53 5.91 -5.44 -16.05
CA LEU A 53 5.43 -4.43 -15.13
C LEU A 53 6.48 -4.13 -14.06
N CYS A 54 6.97 -5.17 -13.37
CA CYS A 54 8.04 -5.06 -12.38
C CYS A 54 9.28 -4.36 -12.92
N ALA A 55 9.73 -4.71 -14.12
CA ALA A 55 10.85 -4.06 -14.79
C ALA A 55 10.62 -2.58 -15.13
N SER A 56 9.36 -2.12 -15.16
CA SER A 56 8.98 -0.72 -15.41
C SER A 56 8.78 0.11 -14.15
N LEU A 57 8.74 -0.51 -12.96
CA LEU A 57 8.69 0.19 -11.68
C LEU A 57 10.05 0.79 -11.32
N GLU A 58 10.10 1.70 -10.36
CA GLU A 58 11.33 2.43 -9.99
C GLU A 58 12.49 1.53 -9.57
N GLY A 59 12.21 0.36 -8.98
CA GLY A 59 13.23 -0.62 -8.62
C GLY A 59 13.73 -1.49 -9.78
N GLY A 60 12.95 -1.66 -10.85
CA GLY A 60 13.28 -2.51 -11.99
C GLY A 60 13.45 -4.01 -11.67
N GLU A 61 13.13 -4.44 -10.45
CA GLU A 61 13.29 -5.81 -9.97
C GLU A 61 11.96 -6.55 -9.87
N PHE A 62 12.02 -7.89 -9.93
CA PHE A 62 10.85 -8.73 -9.78
C PHE A 62 10.38 -8.74 -8.32
N LEU A 63 9.18 -8.21 -8.07
CA LEU A 63 8.57 -8.24 -6.75
C LEU A 63 8.00 -9.64 -6.48
N HIS A 64 8.61 -10.34 -5.52
CA HIS A 64 8.12 -11.63 -5.08
C HIS A 64 6.93 -11.46 -4.15
N HIS A 65 5.82 -12.14 -4.48
CA HIS A 65 4.66 -12.23 -3.60
C HIS A 65 4.82 -13.42 -2.67
N CYS A 66 4.54 -13.21 -1.40
CA CYS A 66 4.43 -14.26 -0.41
C CYS A 66 2.97 -14.32 0.05
N SER A 67 2.23 -15.30 -0.45
CA SER A 67 0.85 -15.48 -0.03
C SER A 67 0.81 -15.89 1.43
N ASN A 68 0.23 -15.05 2.29
CA ASN A 68 -0.01 -15.37 3.70
C ASN A 68 -0.87 -16.65 3.89
N THR A 69 -1.56 -17.11 2.83
CA THR A 69 -2.36 -18.34 2.80
C THR A 69 -1.54 -19.63 2.63
N TYR A 70 -0.32 -19.56 2.10
CA TYR A 70 0.60 -20.70 2.00
C TYR A 70 1.67 -20.65 3.10
N ALA A 71 1.27 -20.32 4.33
CA ALA A 71 2.13 -20.25 5.53
C ALA A 71 2.76 -21.59 5.97
N GLN A 72 3.00 -22.52 5.04
CA GLN A 72 3.84 -23.71 5.23
C GLN A 72 5.10 -23.69 4.35
N CYS A 73 5.31 -22.68 3.52
CA CYS A 73 6.56 -22.51 2.78
C CYS A 73 7.49 -21.56 3.55
N ASP A 74 8.45 -22.17 4.25
CA ASP A 74 9.60 -21.56 4.95
C ASP A 74 9.31 -20.82 6.28
N PRO A 75 9.74 -21.37 7.43
CA PRO A 75 9.70 -20.69 8.74
C PRO A 75 10.40 -19.32 8.77
N ALA A 76 11.35 -19.06 7.87
CA ALA A 76 12.02 -17.76 7.76
C ALA A 76 11.15 -16.67 7.11
N MET A 77 10.11 -17.05 6.34
CA MET A 77 9.13 -16.12 5.76
C MET A 77 7.94 -15.85 6.69
N ILE A 78 7.68 -16.73 7.67
CA ILE A 78 6.66 -16.53 8.73
C ILE A 78 7.04 -15.36 9.64
N THR A 79 8.30 -14.92 9.60
CA THR A 79 8.86 -13.80 10.37
C THR A 79 9.11 -12.56 9.52
N ALA A 80 8.27 -12.26 8.52
CA ALA A 80 8.30 -10.91 7.96
C ALA A 80 8.11 -9.92 9.12
N PRO A 81 9.10 -9.05 9.42
CA PRO A 81 9.07 -8.24 10.62
C PRO A 81 7.79 -7.40 10.58
N VAL A 82 7.03 -7.43 11.68
CA VAL A 82 5.93 -6.49 11.88
C VAL A 82 6.54 -5.10 11.82
N ASN A 83 6.06 -4.28 10.91
CA ASN A 83 6.53 -2.91 10.79
C ASN A 83 6.36 -2.18 12.13
N THR A 84 7.30 -1.27 12.42
CA THR A 84 7.05 -0.27 13.45
C THR A 84 6.01 0.73 12.94
N LEU A 85 5.32 1.40 13.85
CA LEU A 85 4.36 2.44 13.48
C LEU A 85 5.05 3.54 12.65
N GLU A 86 6.30 3.87 12.93
CA GLU A 86 7.07 4.85 12.18
C GLU A 86 7.30 4.42 10.73
N GLN A 87 7.52 3.13 10.47
CA GLN A 87 7.66 2.60 9.11
C GLN A 87 6.33 2.69 8.34
N ASP A 88 5.22 2.31 8.98
CA ASP A 88 3.90 2.41 8.35
C ASP A 88 3.51 3.86 8.04
N VAL A 89 3.81 4.78 8.96
CA VAL A 89 3.59 6.22 8.77
C VAL A 89 4.51 6.78 7.67
N ALA A 90 5.78 6.38 7.64
CA ALA A 90 6.70 6.77 6.58
C ALA A 90 6.22 6.28 5.20
N MET A 91 5.66 5.06 5.12
CA MET A 91 5.05 4.54 3.90
C MET A 91 3.88 5.40 3.43
N LEU A 92 2.95 5.78 4.34
CA LEU A 92 1.85 6.69 3.99
C LEU A 92 2.36 8.09 3.57
N GLY A 93 3.43 8.56 4.20
CA GLY A 93 4.11 9.80 3.80
C GLY A 93 4.68 9.72 2.39
N ASN A 94 5.33 8.60 2.05
CA ASN A 94 5.85 8.34 0.70
C ASN A 94 4.71 8.25 -0.34
N TYR A 95 3.57 7.67 0.02
CA TYR A 95 2.39 7.72 -0.85
C TYR A 95 2.02 9.17 -1.19
N VAL A 96 1.87 10.02 -0.17
CA VAL A 96 1.43 11.41 -0.36
C VAL A 96 2.47 12.22 -1.14
N LEU A 97 3.75 11.99 -0.89
CA LEU A 97 4.85 12.65 -1.59
C LEU A 97 4.85 12.33 -3.09
N ASN A 98 4.61 11.08 -3.46
CA ASN A 98 4.70 10.63 -4.86
C ASN A 98 3.39 10.79 -5.65
N TYR A 99 2.24 10.67 -4.99
CA TYR A 99 0.93 10.61 -5.67
C TYR A 99 -0.04 11.71 -5.26
N GLY A 100 0.35 12.56 -4.31
CA GLY A 100 -0.52 13.59 -3.75
C GLY A 100 -1.45 13.07 -2.65
N PRO A 101 -2.34 13.94 -2.14
CA PRO A 101 -3.21 13.62 -1.01
C PRO A 101 -4.15 12.44 -1.32
N PHE A 102 -4.45 11.65 -0.29
CA PHE A 102 -5.45 10.60 -0.37
C PHE A 102 -6.83 11.18 -0.72
N GLY A 103 -7.43 10.63 -1.77
CA GLY A 103 -8.85 10.79 -2.04
C GLY A 103 -9.70 9.99 -1.05
N THR A 104 -10.87 10.51 -0.71
CA THR A 104 -11.78 9.84 0.26
C THR A 104 -12.17 8.41 -0.14
N ASP A 105 -12.27 8.15 -1.45
CA ASP A 105 -12.60 6.85 -2.03
C ASP A 105 -11.38 5.90 -2.14
N ARG A 106 -10.19 6.36 -1.78
CA ARG A 106 -8.92 5.59 -1.79
C ARG A 106 -8.48 5.10 -0.42
N ILE A 107 -8.85 5.82 0.64
CA ILE A 107 -8.38 5.58 2.02
C ILE A 107 -8.60 4.13 2.45
N LYS A 108 -9.76 3.56 2.10
CA LYS A 108 -10.16 2.18 2.43
C LYS A 108 -9.17 1.09 1.99
N TYR A 109 -8.29 1.36 1.02
CA TYR A 109 -7.34 0.36 0.53
C TYR A 109 -6.00 0.34 1.30
N TRP A 110 -5.76 1.33 2.16
CA TRP A 110 -4.53 1.51 2.92
C TRP A 110 -4.83 1.38 4.40
N LEU A 111 -4.51 0.22 5.01
CA LEU A 111 -5.14 -0.18 6.28
C LEU A 111 -4.84 0.78 7.45
N LEU A 112 -3.64 1.35 7.53
CA LEU A 112 -3.34 2.36 8.55
C LEU A 112 -4.11 3.66 8.29
N ALA A 113 -4.20 4.12 7.04
CA ALA A 113 -4.97 5.33 6.70
C ALA A 113 -6.46 5.14 7.01
N ASP A 114 -7.01 3.98 6.66
CA ASP A 114 -8.38 3.59 6.99
C ASP A 114 -8.62 3.57 8.51
N HIS A 115 -7.69 2.99 9.27
CA HIS A 115 -7.76 2.97 10.73
C HIS A 115 -7.79 4.39 11.31
N LEU A 116 -6.88 5.26 10.90
CA LEU A 116 -6.79 6.63 11.40
C LEU A 116 -8.08 7.42 11.11
N VAL A 117 -8.69 7.22 9.94
CA VAL A 117 -9.92 7.94 9.56
C VAL A 117 -11.15 7.33 10.21
N ASN A 118 -11.35 6.02 10.06
CA ASN A 118 -12.60 5.36 10.42
C ASN A 118 -12.63 4.85 11.87
N LYS A 119 -11.49 4.72 12.54
CA LYS A 119 -11.39 4.26 13.95
C LYS A 119 -10.89 5.34 14.89
N CYS A 120 -9.94 6.17 14.46
CA CYS A 120 -9.44 7.28 15.27
C CYS A 120 -10.17 8.60 15.02
N GLY A 121 -11.04 8.67 14.01
CA GLY A 121 -11.89 9.83 13.76
C GLY A 121 -11.20 11.00 13.07
N MET A 122 -10.02 10.80 12.48
CA MET A 122 -9.40 11.83 11.63
C MET A 122 -10.27 12.05 10.39
N THR A 123 -10.41 13.30 9.97
CA THR A 123 -10.92 13.57 8.62
C THR A 123 -9.84 13.26 7.57
N PRO A 124 -10.22 12.94 6.33
CA PRO A 124 -9.28 12.80 5.22
C PRO A 124 -8.33 14.01 5.05
N ASN A 125 -8.83 15.22 5.29
CA ASN A 125 -8.00 16.43 5.22
C ASN A 125 -6.96 16.47 6.34
N GLN A 126 -7.35 16.16 7.59
CA GLN A 126 -6.42 16.08 8.71
C GLN A 126 -5.35 15.01 8.51
N LEU A 127 -5.72 13.85 7.96
CA LEU A 127 -4.75 12.80 7.60
C LEU A 127 -3.72 13.33 6.61
N ASN A 128 -4.17 13.95 5.52
CA ASN A 128 -3.29 14.48 4.49
C ASN A 128 -2.40 15.61 5.01
N GLU A 129 -2.95 16.56 5.76
CA GLU A 129 -2.18 17.64 6.39
C GLU A 129 -1.11 17.09 7.34
N TRP A 130 -1.46 16.09 8.16
CA TRP A 130 -0.53 15.46 9.08
C TRP A 130 0.61 14.76 8.34
N LEU A 131 0.32 13.98 7.31
CA LEU A 131 1.34 13.30 6.49
C LEU A 131 2.25 14.30 5.77
N ILE A 132 1.70 15.39 5.22
CA ILE A 132 2.49 16.46 4.60
C ILE A 132 3.40 17.13 5.63
N SER A 133 2.87 17.50 6.80
CA SER A 133 3.66 18.15 7.85
C SER A 133 4.81 17.24 8.35
N GLY A 134 4.56 15.94 8.51
CA GLY A 134 5.55 14.94 8.89
C GLY A 134 6.66 14.72 7.85
N THR A 135 6.39 14.96 6.56
CA THR A 135 7.46 14.94 5.54
C THR A 135 8.35 16.20 5.58
N THR A 136 7.84 17.31 6.13
CA THR A 136 8.59 18.59 6.24
C THR A 136 9.36 18.75 7.56
N THR A 137 8.97 18.03 8.61
CA THR A 137 9.64 18.04 9.93
C THR A 137 9.82 16.60 10.42
N LYS A 138 11.03 16.22 10.84
CA LYS A 138 11.30 14.90 11.47
C LYS A 138 10.24 14.56 12.54
N GLY A 139 9.32 13.65 12.18
CA GLY A 139 8.47 12.84 13.05
C GLY A 139 7.74 13.54 14.19
N SER A 140 6.52 14.04 13.96
CA SER A 140 5.55 14.27 15.04
C SER A 140 4.54 13.13 15.10
N ALA A 141 4.29 12.60 16.30
CA ALA A 141 3.29 11.58 16.56
C ALA A 141 1.88 12.02 16.11
N PRO A 142 0.99 11.08 15.74
CA PRO A 142 -0.39 11.41 15.37
C PRO A 142 -1.17 12.00 16.56
N PRO A 143 -2.10 12.94 16.33
CA PRO A 143 -3.00 13.43 17.38
C PRO A 143 -3.96 12.32 17.80
N LEU A 144 -4.00 12.04 19.11
CA LEU A 144 -4.95 11.13 19.77
C LEU A 144 -6.32 11.79 19.96
#